data_AF-A0A967ZF81-F1
#
_entry.id   AF-A0A967ZF81-F1
#
_cell.length_a   1.000
_cell.length_b   1.000
_cell.length_c   1.000
_cell.angle_alpha   90.00
_cell.angle_beta   90.00
_cell.angle_gamma   90.00
#
_symmetry.space_group_name_H-M   'P 1'
#
loop_
_entity.id
_entity.type
_entity.pdbx_description
1 polymer ?
#
loop_
_entity_poly.entity_id
_entity_poly.type
_entity_poly.pdbx_seq_one_letter_code
_entity_poly.pdbx_strand_id
1 'polypeptide(L)'
;MLIRNEFFDAVRTVYMDGRAHPANVEPTTQGHSIGRWEDGALIVDTVAFAEQRASNGSGVPSSPEKRTIERYALSDDGMRLLVDITLEDPVYLDGPFSGSLEWQYSPTLSLHPYNCDPEISTIFLQ
;
A
#
# COMPACT_ATOMS: atom_id res chain seq x y z
N MET A 1 4.23 5.42 -12.00
CA MET A 1 4.08 3.95 -11.91
C MET A 1 2.69 3.63 -11.37
N LEU A 2 2.07 2.54 -11.79
CA LEU A 2 0.78 2.08 -11.25
C LEU A 2 0.96 0.76 -10.51
N ILE A 3 0.38 0.66 -9.32
CA ILE A 3 0.24 -0.58 -8.55
C ILE A 3 -1.25 -0.92 -8.53
N ARG A 4 -1.61 -2.14 -8.94
CA ARG A 4 -3.00 -2.62 -8.99
C ARG A 4 -3.19 -3.72 -7.94
N ASN A 5 -4.33 -3.72 -7.30
CA ASN A 5 -4.73 -4.73 -6.32
C ASN A 5 -6.12 -5.27 -6.69
N GLU A 6 -6.33 -6.58 -6.55
CA GLU A 6 -7.66 -7.20 -6.75
C GLU A 6 -8.64 -6.75 -5.67
N PHE A 7 -8.19 -6.59 -4.43
CA PHE A 7 -9.01 -6.13 -3.33
C PHE A 7 -9.45 -4.68 -3.57
N PHE A 8 -10.76 -4.46 -3.57
CA PHE A 8 -11.43 -3.19 -3.92
C PHE A 8 -11.08 -2.61 -5.30
N ASP A 9 -10.53 -3.41 -6.22
CA ASP A 9 -10.05 -2.94 -7.54
C ASP A 9 -9.10 -1.73 -7.43
N ALA A 10 -8.33 -1.65 -6.33
CA ALA A 10 -7.59 -0.47 -6.00
C ALA A 10 -6.46 -0.22 -7.02
N VAL A 11 -6.41 0.99 -7.55
CA VAL A 11 -5.31 1.46 -8.41
C VAL A 11 -4.59 2.59 -7.69
N ARG A 12 -3.33 2.33 -7.32
CA ARG A 12 -2.45 3.32 -6.70
C ARG A 12 -1.51 3.89 -7.74
N THR A 13 -1.48 5.22 -7.84
CA THR A 13 -0.50 5.94 -8.65
C THR A 13 0.67 6.35 -7.77
N VAL A 14 1.88 5.94 -8.16
CA VAL A 14 3.13 6.39 -7.56
C VAL A 14 3.83 7.33 -8.56
N TYR A 15 3.96 8.60 -8.21
CA TYR A 15 4.65 9.59 -9.04
C TYR A 15 6.18 9.41 -8.92
N MET A 16 6.83 9.13 -10.04
CA MET A 16 8.26 8.78 -10.11
C MET A 16 9.14 9.89 -10.73
N ASP A 17 8.59 11.09 -10.91
CA ASP A 17 9.21 12.20 -11.66
C ASP A 17 10.00 13.17 -10.75
N GLY A 18 10.26 12.78 -9.50
CA GLY A 18 11.03 13.58 -8.55
C GLY A 18 10.28 14.77 -7.95
N ARG A 19 8.95 14.87 -8.16
CA ARG A 19 8.13 15.89 -7.51
C ARG A 19 8.08 15.69 -5.99
N ALA A 20 7.93 16.77 -5.26
CA ALA A 20 7.51 16.71 -3.85
C ALA A 20 6.00 16.46 -3.75
N HIS A 21 5.53 16.10 -2.55
CA HIS A 21 4.09 16.13 -2.25
C HIS A 21 3.56 17.56 -2.41
N PRO A 22 2.45 17.76 -3.15
CA PRO A 22 1.78 19.07 -3.19
C PRO A 22 1.32 19.47 -1.79
N ALA A 23 1.32 20.78 -1.48
CA ALA A 23 0.88 21.27 -0.17
C ALA A 23 -0.62 21.02 0.09
N ASN A 24 -1.44 21.04 -0.96
CA ASN A 24 -2.90 20.91 -0.89
C ASN A 24 -3.34 19.70 -1.71
N VAL A 25 -3.04 18.50 -1.23
CA VAL A 25 -3.59 17.28 -1.84
C VAL A 25 -4.90 16.94 -1.14
N GLU A 26 -5.95 16.76 -1.95
CA GLU A 26 -7.23 16.21 -1.46
C GLU A 26 -7.00 14.84 -0.83
N PRO A 27 -7.35 14.64 0.45
CA PRO A 27 -7.12 13.37 1.10
C PRO A 27 -7.95 12.23 0.49
N THR A 28 -7.33 11.07 0.32
CA THR A 28 -8.02 9.88 -0.20
C THR A 28 -7.72 8.65 0.66
N THR A 29 -8.47 7.58 0.47
CA THR A 29 -8.21 6.33 1.21
C THR A 29 -6.83 5.73 0.92
N GLN A 30 -6.30 5.99 -0.29
CA GLN A 30 -4.99 5.51 -0.75
C GLN A 30 -3.85 6.54 -0.55
N GLY A 31 -4.19 7.78 -0.18
CA GLY A 31 -3.24 8.88 -0.08
C GLY A 31 -2.65 9.32 -1.43
N HIS A 32 -1.60 10.12 -1.35
CA HIS A 32 -0.79 10.56 -2.49
C HIS A 32 0.63 10.02 -2.35
N SER A 33 1.08 9.27 -3.35
CA SER A 33 2.36 8.57 -3.30
C SER A 33 3.39 9.16 -4.27
N ILE A 34 4.59 9.43 -3.77
CA ILE A 34 5.77 9.70 -4.59
C ILE A 34 6.78 8.57 -4.40
N GLY A 35 7.57 8.28 -5.42
CA GLY A 35 8.56 7.22 -5.36
C GLY A 35 9.90 7.62 -5.93
N ARG A 36 10.95 6.97 -5.42
CA ARG A 36 12.33 7.12 -5.85
C ARG A 36 13.08 5.80 -5.67
N TRP A 37 14.13 5.58 -6.46
CA TRP A 37 15.00 4.43 -6.31
C TRP A 37 16.18 4.76 -5.39
N GLU A 38 16.42 3.93 -4.38
CA GLU A 38 17.55 4.02 -3.46
C GLU A 38 18.12 2.61 -3.20
N ASP A 39 19.40 2.43 -3.53
CA ASP A 39 20.14 1.16 -3.34
C ASP A 39 19.39 -0.06 -3.89
N GLY A 40 18.92 0.05 -5.14
CA GLY A 40 18.24 -1.04 -5.85
C GLY A 40 16.80 -1.32 -5.39
N ALA A 41 16.27 -0.57 -4.43
CA ALA A 41 14.88 -0.70 -3.98
C ALA A 41 14.08 0.56 -4.30
N LEU A 42 12.79 0.38 -4.50
CA LEU A 42 11.85 1.47 -4.67
C LEU A 42 11.40 1.94 -3.28
N ILE A 43 11.68 3.20 -2.96
CA ILE A 43 11.12 3.87 -1.79
C ILE A 43 9.87 4.62 -2.21
N VAL A 44 8.76 4.38 -1.52
CA VAL A 44 7.50 5.08 -1.72
C VAL A 44 7.11 5.80 -0.45
N ASP A 45 6.91 7.11 -0.55
CA ASP A 45 6.44 7.99 0.52
C ASP A 45 4.99 8.39 0.22
N THR A 46 4.11 8.25 1.21
CA THR A 46 2.69 8.52 1.06
C THR A 46 2.13 9.31 2.22
N VAL A 47 1.37 10.35 1.87
CA VAL A 47 0.69 11.28 2.79
C VAL A 47 -0.74 11.54 2.30
N ALA A 48 -1.46 12.45 2.96
CA ALA A 48 -2.81 12.87 2.58
C ALA A 48 -3.80 11.70 2.58
N PHE A 49 -3.73 10.86 3.61
CA PHE A 49 -4.75 9.84 3.84
C PHE A 49 -6.02 10.52 4.36
N ALA A 50 -7.18 10.07 3.88
CA ALA A 50 -8.46 10.43 4.49
C ALA A 50 -8.56 9.81 5.90
N GLU A 51 -9.27 10.49 6.80
CA GLU A 51 -9.61 9.94 8.10
C GLU A 51 -10.39 8.63 7.93
N GLN A 52 -9.93 7.56 8.58
CA GLN A 52 -10.61 6.27 8.55
C GLN A 52 -10.72 5.72 9.95
N ARG A 53 -11.93 5.32 10.33
CA ARG A 53 -12.12 4.54 11.54
C ARG A 53 -11.57 3.13 11.32
N ALA A 54 -11.09 2.54 12.40
CA ALA A 54 -10.75 1.12 12.41
C ALA A 54 -11.94 0.30 11.91
N SER A 55 -11.70 -0.54 10.89
CA SER A 55 -12.67 -1.56 10.47
C SER A 55 -13.05 -2.43 11.67
N ASN A 56 -14.33 -2.85 11.72
CA ASN A 56 -14.97 -3.74 12.69
C ASN A 56 -14.64 -3.58 14.20
N GLY A 57 -14.02 -2.46 14.60
CA GLY A 57 -13.65 -2.15 15.99
C GLY A 57 -12.32 -2.75 16.47
N SER A 58 -11.61 -3.53 15.65
CA SER A 58 -10.41 -4.27 16.07
C SER A 58 -9.09 -3.73 15.48
N GLY A 59 -9.14 -2.69 14.64
CA GLY A 59 -7.96 -2.07 14.01
C GLY A 59 -7.48 -0.80 14.70
N VAL A 60 -6.35 -0.27 14.24
CA VAL A 60 -5.89 1.09 14.57
C VAL A 60 -6.53 2.06 13.56
N PRO A 61 -7.23 3.12 14.00
CA PRO A 61 -7.73 4.17 13.11
C PRO A 61 -6.59 4.85 12.35
N SER A 62 -6.94 5.53 11.25
CA SER A 62 -6.00 6.32 10.45
C SER A 62 -6.40 7.78 10.51
N SER A 63 -5.49 8.65 10.90
CA SER A 63 -5.69 10.10 10.87
C SER A 63 -5.22 10.70 9.54
N PRO A 64 -5.58 11.97 9.26
CA PRO A 64 -4.98 12.74 8.17
C PRO A 64 -3.49 13.04 8.33
N GLU A 65 -2.94 12.91 9.55
CA GLU A 65 -1.50 13.08 9.84
C GLU A 65 -0.70 11.80 9.60
N LYS A 66 -1.36 10.72 9.16
CA LYS A 66 -0.69 9.47 8.81
C LYS A 66 0.29 9.69 7.65
N ARG A 67 1.48 9.11 7.79
CA ARG A 67 2.47 8.96 6.74
C ARG A 67 2.96 7.52 6.68
N THR A 68 3.19 7.02 5.47
CA THR A 68 3.83 5.72 5.28
C THR A 68 5.05 5.85 4.38
N ILE A 69 6.13 5.18 4.78
CA ILE A 69 7.34 5.00 3.98
C ILE A 69 7.48 3.51 3.73
N GLU A 70 7.41 3.10 2.47
CA GLU A 70 7.50 1.71 2.05
C GLU A 70 8.77 1.50 1.22
N ARG A 71 9.54 0.46 1.52
CA ARG A 71 10.72 0.03 0.76
C ARG A 71 10.42 -1.30 0.08
N TYR A 72 10.33 -1.28 -1.25
CA TYR A 72 10.10 -2.46 -2.09
C TYR A 72 11.42 -2.94 -2.68
N ALA A 73 11.85 -4.14 -2.28
CA ALA A 73 13.05 -4.79 -2.78
C ALA A 73 12.73 -6.18 -3.33
N LEU A 74 13.42 -6.61 -4.38
CA LEU A 74 13.35 -8.00 -4.84
C LEU A 74 14.27 -8.87 -3.98
N SER A 75 13.86 -10.11 -3.73
CA SER A 75 14.76 -11.14 -3.21
C SER A 75 15.87 -11.46 -4.22
N ASP A 76 16.97 -12.05 -3.75
CA ASP A 76 18.13 -12.39 -4.60
C ASP A 76 17.77 -13.27 -5.81
N ASP A 77 16.78 -14.15 -5.66
CA ASP A 77 16.26 -15.02 -6.72
C ASP A 77 15.21 -14.34 -7.63
N GLY A 78 14.78 -13.12 -7.30
CA GLY A 78 13.75 -12.37 -8.01
C GLY A 78 12.33 -12.95 -7.88
N MET A 79 12.13 -13.98 -7.06
CA MET A 79 10.85 -14.68 -6.94
C MET A 79 9.93 -14.08 -5.87
N ARG A 80 10.42 -13.10 -5.10
CA ARG A 80 9.67 -12.45 -4.03
C ARG A 80 9.88 -10.93 -4.05
N LEU A 81 8.81 -10.20 -3.77
CA LEU A 81 8.88 -8.79 -3.43
C LEU A 81 8.81 -8.64 -1.91
N LEU A 82 9.90 -8.15 -1.33
CA LEU A 82 10.04 -7.81 0.08
C LEU A 82 9.60 -6.35 0.27
N VAL A 83 8.69 -6.12 1.20
CA VAL A 83 8.17 -4.77 1.46
C VAL A 83 8.29 -4.47 2.94
N ASP A 84 9.19 -3.55 3.27
CA ASP A 84 9.29 -2.98 4.61
C ASP A 84 8.47 -1.70 4.67
N ILE A 85 7.69 -1.53 5.73
CA ILE A 85 6.77 -0.42 5.92
C ILE A 85 7.10 0.25 7.25
N THR A 86 7.32 1.55 7.21
CA THR A 86 7.30 2.42 8.39
C THR A 86 6.04 3.28 8.32
N LEU A 87 5.25 3.27 9.39
CA LEU A 87 4.02 4.01 9.51
C LEU A 87 4.12 4.95 10.71
N GLU A 88 3.79 6.22 10.48
CA GLU A 88 3.74 7.27 11.48
C GLU A 88 2.32 7.84 11.50
N ASP A 89 1.73 7.94 12.69
CA ASP A 89 0.43 8.60 12.89
C ASP A 89 0.37 9.12 14.34
N PRO A 90 0.82 10.36 14.61
CA PRO A 90 0.95 10.87 15.98
C PRO A 90 -0.40 11.02 16.70
N VAL A 91 -1.52 10.95 15.98
CA VAL A 91 -2.86 10.99 16.58
C VAL A 91 -3.21 9.67 17.25
N TYR A 92 -2.72 8.55 16.72
CA TYR A 92 -3.10 7.21 17.17
C TYR A 92 -1.93 6.33 17.63
N LEU A 93 -0.69 6.71 17.35
CA LEU A 93 0.51 5.96 17.71
C LEU A 93 1.47 6.79 18.56
N ASP A 94 2.02 6.18 19.60
CA ASP A 94 3.03 6.78 20.47
C ASP A 94 4.41 6.91 19.80
N GLY A 95 4.60 6.29 18.63
CA GLY A 95 5.82 6.35 17.83
C GLY A 95 5.68 5.59 16.51
N PRO A 96 6.71 5.62 15.66
CA PRO A 96 6.68 4.90 14.38
C PRO A 96 6.48 3.40 14.58
N PHE A 97 5.59 2.83 13.79
CA PHE A 97 5.39 1.39 13.70
C PHE A 97 6.12 0.85 12.47
N SER A 98 6.80 -0.28 12.61
CA SER A 98 7.44 -0.97 11.49
C SER A 98 6.86 -2.37 11.30
N GLY A 99 6.59 -2.73 10.05
CA GLY A 99 6.16 -4.06 9.66
C GLY A 99 6.76 -4.45 8.32
N SER A 100 6.79 -5.76 8.05
CA SER A 100 7.30 -6.30 6.79
C SER A 100 6.32 -7.30 6.21
N LEU A 101 6.22 -7.34 4.89
CA LEU A 101 5.44 -8.32 4.15
C LEU A 101 6.21 -8.82 2.94
N GLU A 102 5.80 -9.99 2.46
CA GLU A 102 6.41 -10.65 1.32
C GLU A 102 5.32 -11.05 0.32
N TRP A 103 5.51 -10.71 -0.95
CA TRP A 103 4.68 -11.20 -2.05
C TRP A 103 5.45 -12.14 -2.94
N GLN A 104 4.86 -13.29 -3.25
CA GLN A 104 5.44 -14.25 -4.17
C GLN A 104 5.09 -13.89 -5.61
N TYR A 105 6.08 -14.01 -6.50
CA TYR A 105 5.88 -13.82 -7.93
C TYR A 105 5.04 -14.97 -8.50
N SER A 106 3.89 -14.63 -9.09
CA SER A 106 2.99 -15.59 -9.72
C SER A 106 2.57 -15.06 -11.10
N PRO A 107 3.30 -15.39 -12.18
CA PRO A 107 3.03 -14.87 -13.52
C PRO A 107 1.76 -15.44 -14.16
N THR A 108 1.27 -16.57 -13.65
CA THR A 108 0.04 -17.21 -14.14
C THR A 108 -1.21 -16.66 -13.46
N LEU A 109 -1.06 -15.93 -12.35
CA LEU A 109 -2.19 -15.31 -11.66
C LEU A 109 -2.62 -14.05 -12.43
N SER A 110 -3.91 -13.98 -12.75
CA SER A 110 -4.53 -12.80 -13.35
C SER A 110 -5.33 -12.06 -12.29
N LEU A 111 -5.26 -10.72 -12.30
CA LEU A 111 -6.07 -9.91 -11.39
C LEU A 111 -7.56 -9.99 -11.81
N HIS A 112 -8.41 -10.48 -10.93
CA HIS A 112 -9.85 -10.51 -11.10
C HIS A 112 -10.50 -9.25 -10.51
N PRO A 113 -11.63 -8.77 -11.08
CA PRO A 113 -12.36 -7.68 -10.48
C PRO A 113 -12.86 -8.03 -9.08
N TYR A 114 -12.95 -7.04 -8.18
CA TYR A 114 -13.40 -7.24 -6.79
C TYR A 114 -14.90 -7.53 -6.65
N ASN A 115 -15.66 -7.49 -7.73
CA ASN A 115 -17.11 -7.69 -7.67
C ASN A 115 -17.47 -9.04 -7.03
N CYS A 116 -18.67 -9.11 -6.44
CA CYS A 116 -19.19 -10.39 -5.96
C CYS A 116 -19.40 -11.33 -7.14
N ASP A 117 -18.49 -12.30 -7.29
CA ASP A 117 -18.60 -13.37 -8.26
C ASP A 117 -18.82 -14.72 -7.51
N PRO A 118 -20.00 -15.34 -7.64
CA PRO A 118 -20.28 -16.62 -6.99
C PRO A 118 -19.39 -17.77 -7.51
N GLU A 119 -18.86 -17.69 -8.74
CA GLU A 119 -17.92 -18.69 -9.25
C GLU A 119 -16.56 -18.58 -8.56
N ILE A 120 -16.02 -17.35 -8.42
CA ILE A 120 -14.76 -17.10 -7.69
C ILE A 120 -14.90 -17.43 -6.20
N SER A 121 -16.08 -17.20 -5.62
CA SER A 121 -16.37 -17.52 -4.21
C SER A 121 -16.22 -19.02 -3.90
N THR A 122 -16.34 -19.89 -4.92
CA THR A 122 -16.21 -21.34 -4.78
C THR A 122 -14.76 -21.77 -4.49
N ILE A 123 -13.76 -20.96 -4.87
CA ILE A 123 -12.33 -21.23 -4.62
C ILE A 123 -12.01 -21.23 -3.10
N PHE A 124 -12.81 -20.51 -2.31
CA PHE A 124 -12.66 -20.39 -0.85
C PHE A 124 -13.51 -21.38 -0.05
N LEU A 125 -14.27 -22.26 -0.71
CA LEU A 125 -15.14 -23.27 -0.08
C LEU A 125 -14.52 -24.68 0.01
N GLN A 126 -13.22 -24.82 -0.28
CA GLN A 126 -12.47 -26.09 -0.12
C GLN A 126 -11.83 -26.22 1.27
#